data_AF-A0A7S1QNZ5-F1
#
_entry.id   AF-A0A7S1QNZ5-F1
#
_cell.length_a   1.000
_cell.length_b   1.000
_cell.length_c   1.000
_cell.angle_alpha   90.00
_cell.angle_beta   90.00
_cell.angle_gamma   90.00
#
_symmetry.space_group_name_H-M   'P 1'
#
loop_
_entity.id
_entity.type
_entity.pdbx_description
1 polymer ?
#
loop_
_entity_poly.entity_id
_entity_poly.type
_entity_poly.pdbx_seq_one_letter_code
_entity_poly.pdbx_strand_id
1 'polypeptide(L)'
;CQLVEQVLRSCGVSWGGLVRLTVHVPSLTANKLDAIEDVIDRFYVEKDCPLITKTAVGCSSLRLSASVQMEGVALLPDSELSRAFSPPPGLERMPDSPPLSFAMPTPLQRQISENLSEMEDEGGDPTTAWKQQGK
;
A
#
# COMPACT_ATOMS: atom_id res chain seq x y z
N CYS A 1 -20.62 1.65 -19.09
CA CYS A 1 -19.33 1.44 -18.38
C CYS A 1 -18.12 2.15 -18.99
N GLN A 2 -18.27 3.08 -19.95
CA GLN A 2 -17.14 3.70 -20.66
C GLN A 2 -16.14 4.42 -19.72
N LEU A 3 -16.62 5.01 -18.63
CA LEU A 3 -15.77 5.69 -17.64
C LEU A 3 -14.81 4.74 -16.90
N VAL A 4 -15.29 3.58 -16.44
CA VAL A 4 -14.43 2.63 -15.69
C VAL A 4 -13.38 2.02 -16.60
N GLU A 5 -13.76 1.66 -17.83
CA GLU A 5 -12.81 1.14 -18.81
C GLU A 5 -11.72 2.15 -19.16
N GLN A 6 -12.09 3.43 -19.29
CA GLN A 6 -11.14 4.50 -19.56
C GLN A 6 -10.15 4.69 -18.40
N VAL A 7 -10.64 4.64 -17.15
CA VAL A 7 -9.80 4.73 -15.94
C VAL A 7 -8.85 3.53 -15.87
N LEU A 8 -9.34 2.31 -16.02
CA LEU A 8 -8.50 1.10 -16.01
C LEU A 8 -7.40 1.20 -17.07
N ARG A 9 -7.77 1.57 -18.30
CA ARG A 9 -6.81 1.73 -19.40
C ARG A 9 -5.77 2.81 -19.11
N SER A 10 -6.16 3.96 -18.52
CA SER A 10 -5.21 5.00 -18.13
C SER A 10 -4.24 4.55 -17.03
N CYS A 11 -4.66 3.59 -16.21
CA CYS A 11 -3.84 2.97 -15.18
C CYS A 11 -3.00 1.79 -15.71
N GLY A 12 -3.06 1.46 -17.00
CA GLY A 12 -2.36 0.30 -17.56
C GLY A 12 -2.96 -1.05 -17.15
N VAL A 13 -4.22 -1.05 -16.70
CA VAL A 13 -4.92 -2.25 -16.21
C VAL A 13 -6.06 -2.60 -17.17
N SER A 14 -6.30 -3.89 -17.36
CA SER A 14 -7.45 -4.40 -18.11
C SER A 14 -8.56 -4.84 -17.15
N TRP A 15 -9.74 -5.14 -17.69
CA TRP A 15 -10.83 -5.73 -16.92
C TRP A 15 -10.43 -7.06 -16.24
N GLY A 16 -9.51 -7.81 -16.86
CA GLY A 16 -8.96 -9.04 -16.28
C GLY A 16 -8.11 -8.83 -15.02
N GLY A 17 -7.62 -7.62 -14.77
CA GLY A 17 -6.89 -7.28 -13.54
C GLY A 17 -7.80 -6.90 -12.37
N LEU A 18 -9.10 -6.74 -12.59
CA LEU A 18 -10.05 -6.36 -11.55
C LEU A 18 -10.21 -7.52 -10.55
N VAL A 19 -10.11 -7.24 -9.26
CA VAL A 19 -10.20 -8.24 -8.18
C VAL A 19 -11.36 -7.99 -7.23
N ARG A 20 -11.83 -6.75 -7.14
CA ARG A 20 -12.97 -6.37 -6.32
C ARG A 20 -13.78 -5.26 -6.99
N LEU A 21 -15.09 -5.37 -6.89
CA LEU A 21 -16.04 -4.34 -7.29
C LEU A 21 -17.05 -4.09 -6.17
N THR A 22 -17.21 -2.84 -5.79
CA THR A 22 -18.23 -2.38 -4.87
C THR A 22 -19.18 -1.44 -5.60
N VAL A 23 -20.48 -1.67 -5.47
CA VAL A 23 -21.53 -0.89 -6.13
C VAL A 23 -22.42 -0.27 -5.07
N HIS A 24 -22.51 1.06 -5.08
CA HIS A 24 -23.33 1.84 -4.17
C HIS A 24 -24.62 2.26 -4.87
N VAL A 25 -25.75 2.07 -4.19
CA VAL A 25 -27.08 2.24 -4.78
C VAL A 25 -28.01 2.95 -3.79
N PRO A 26 -28.63 4.08 -4.16
CA PRO A 26 -29.65 4.72 -3.35
C PRO A 26 -30.89 3.85 -3.20
N SER A 27 -31.39 3.74 -1.96
CA SER A 27 -32.62 3.00 -1.64
C SER A 27 -32.60 1.58 -2.24
N LEU A 28 -31.55 0.82 -1.90
CA LEU A 28 -31.36 -0.56 -2.37
C LEU A 28 -32.50 -1.45 -1.87
N THR A 29 -33.10 -2.19 -2.80
CA THR A 29 -34.14 -3.19 -2.55
C THR A 29 -33.70 -4.52 -3.13
N ALA A 30 -34.34 -5.63 -2.75
CA ALA A 30 -34.03 -6.96 -3.29
C ALA A 30 -34.06 -6.97 -4.83
N ASN A 31 -35.14 -6.46 -5.44
CA ASN A 31 -35.25 -6.40 -6.91
C ASN A 31 -34.12 -5.60 -7.58
N LYS A 32 -33.62 -4.55 -6.93
CA LYS A 32 -32.47 -3.78 -7.45
C LYS A 32 -31.16 -4.56 -7.29
N LEU A 33 -31.01 -5.29 -6.19
CA LEU A 33 -29.86 -6.15 -5.97
C LEU A 33 -29.78 -7.22 -7.05
N ASP A 34 -30.88 -7.95 -7.28
CA ASP A 34 -30.96 -9.01 -8.31
C ASP A 34 -30.61 -8.43 -9.70
N ALA A 35 -31.19 -7.28 -10.05
CA ALA A 35 -30.89 -6.62 -11.32
C ALA A 35 -29.42 -6.18 -11.46
N ILE A 36 -28.78 -5.79 -10.35
CA ILE A 36 -27.36 -5.41 -10.35
C ILE A 36 -26.47 -6.64 -10.51
N GLU A 37 -26.78 -7.72 -9.80
CA GLU A 37 -26.06 -8.98 -9.93
C GLU A 37 -26.14 -9.51 -11.36
N ASP A 38 -27.33 -9.54 -11.96
CA ASP A 38 -27.53 -9.95 -13.36
C ASP A 38 -26.72 -9.10 -14.36
N VAL A 39 -26.71 -7.78 -14.18
CA VAL A 39 -25.98 -6.85 -15.06
C VAL A 39 -24.47 -7.02 -14.89
N ILE A 40 -23.99 -7.16 -13.65
CA ILE A 40 -22.59 -7.40 -13.37
C ILE A 40 -22.19 -8.75 -13.96
N ASP A 41 -22.90 -9.83 -13.69
CA ASP A 41 -22.52 -11.17 -14.15
C ASP A 41 -22.40 -11.24 -15.67
N ARG A 42 -23.38 -10.66 -16.38
CA ARG A 42 -23.34 -10.57 -17.85
C ARG A 42 -22.12 -9.79 -18.33
N PHE A 43 -21.83 -8.65 -17.71
CA PHE A 43 -20.68 -7.83 -18.05
C PHE A 43 -19.36 -8.59 -17.86
N TYR A 44 -19.23 -9.40 -16.80
CA TYR A 44 -18.01 -10.15 -16.53
C TYR A 44 -17.81 -11.28 -17.54
N VAL A 45 -18.90 -11.95 -17.95
CA VAL A 45 -18.86 -12.94 -19.03
C VAL A 45 -18.47 -12.29 -20.36
N GLU A 46 -19.06 -11.15 -20.71
CA GLU A 46 -18.76 -10.42 -21.95
C GLU A 46 -17.32 -9.92 -22.02
N LYS A 47 -16.70 -9.62 -20.88
CA LYS A 47 -15.35 -9.05 -20.78
C LYS A 47 -14.27 -10.05 -20.40
N ASP A 48 -14.61 -11.34 -20.32
CA ASP A 48 -13.71 -12.42 -19.92
C ASP A 48 -12.98 -12.10 -18.60
N CYS A 49 -13.72 -11.52 -17.66
CA CYS A 49 -13.18 -11.16 -16.35
C CYS A 49 -13.04 -12.41 -15.47
N PRO A 50 -11.99 -12.53 -14.64
CA PRO A 50 -11.92 -13.56 -13.63
C PRO A 50 -13.05 -13.40 -12.61
N LEU A 51 -13.28 -14.45 -11.81
CA LEU A 51 -14.23 -14.38 -10.71
C LEU A 51 -13.70 -13.40 -9.64
N ILE A 52 -14.46 -12.34 -9.37
CA ILE A 52 -14.07 -11.32 -8.40
C ILE A 52 -14.98 -11.30 -7.17
N THR A 53 -14.53 -10.62 -6.12
CA THR A 53 -15.41 -10.26 -5.00
C THR A 53 -16.32 -9.08 -5.38
N LYS A 54 -17.63 -9.27 -5.21
CA LYS A 54 -18.67 -8.27 -5.50
C LYS A 54 -19.34 -7.85 -4.20
N THR A 55 -19.65 -6.57 -4.07
CA THR A 55 -20.39 -6.06 -2.90
C THR A 55 -21.36 -4.98 -3.35
N ALA A 56 -22.63 -5.12 -2.96
CA ALA A 56 -23.63 -4.08 -3.14
C ALA A 56 -23.89 -3.37 -1.80
N VAL A 57 -23.90 -2.04 -1.81
CA VAL A 57 -24.08 -1.21 -0.63
C VAL A 57 -25.28 -0.30 -0.82
N GLY A 58 -26.29 -0.47 0.03
CA GLY A 58 -27.43 0.45 0.10
C GLY A 58 -27.01 1.78 0.71
N CYS A 59 -27.31 2.88 0.01
CA CYS A 59 -27.00 4.24 0.45
C CYS A 59 -28.29 5.07 0.55
N SER A 60 -28.28 6.14 1.35
CA SER A 60 -29.37 7.12 1.37
C SER A 60 -29.38 7.98 0.11
N SER A 61 -28.21 8.49 -0.28
CA SER A 61 -27.97 9.28 -1.47
C SER A 61 -26.53 9.12 -1.96
N LEU A 62 -26.28 9.42 -3.24
CA LEU A 62 -24.94 9.51 -3.82
C LEU A 62 -24.60 10.95 -4.18
N ARG A 63 -23.30 11.21 -4.35
CA ARG A 63 -22.82 12.51 -4.85
C ARG A 63 -23.39 12.78 -6.23
N LEU A 64 -23.63 14.06 -6.52
CA LEU A 64 -24.14 14.54 -7.81
C LEU A 64 -25.48 13.90 -8.22
N SER A 65 -26.25 13.41 -7.25
CA SER A 65 -27.53 12.71 -7.48
C SER A 65 -27.38 11.51 -8.42
N ALA A 66 -26.22 10.84 -8.40
CA ALA A 66 -25.98 9.65 -9.21
C ALA A 66 -26.92 8.51 -8.81
N SER A 67 -27.38 7.74 -9.79
CA SER A 67 -28.22 6.56 -9.55
C SER A 67 -27.41 5.35 -9.06
N VAL A 68 -26.12 5.30 -9.40
CA VAL A 68 -25.17 4.25 -9.03
C VAL A 68 -23.77 4.86 -8.94
N GLN A 69 -22.97 4.41 -7.98
CA GLN A 69 -21.53 4.68 -7.90
C GLN A 69 -20.78 3.35 -7.81
N MET A 70 -19.67 3.24 -8.54
CA MET A 70 -18.86 2.02 -8.60
C MET A 70 -17.45 2.31 -8.12
N GLU A 71 -16.93 1.44 -7.28
CA GLU A 71 -15.56 1.46 -6.77
C GLU A 71 -14.89 0.13 -7.11
N GLY A 72 -13.73 0.19 -7.76
CA GLY A 72 -13.02 -1.00 -8.22
C GLY A 72 -11.62 -1.06 -7.63
N VAL A 73 -11.14 -2.27 -7.34
CA VAL A 73 -9.73 -2.53 -7.09
C VAL A 73 -9.23 -3.50 -8.13
N ALA A 74 -8.14 -3.11 -8.79
CA ALA A 74 -7.49 -3.89 -9.81
C ALA A 74 -6.00 -4.00 -9.54
N LEU A 75 -5.40 -5.10 -9.97
CA LEU A 75 -3.97 -5.36 -9.86
C LEU A 75 -3.28 -4.95 -11.15
N LEU A 76 -2.13 -4.30 -11.00
CA LEU A 76 -1.20 -4.10 -12.10
C LEU A 76 -0.55 -5.43 -12.46
N PRO A 77 -0.34 -5.73 -13.74
CA PRO A 77 0.45 -6.88 -14.13
C PRO A 77 1.90 -6.73 -13.65
N ASP A 78 2.54 -7.85 -13.26
CA ASP A 78 3.91 -7.86 -12.71
C ASP A 78 4.96 -7.18 -13.62
N SER A 79 4.72 -7.19 -14.92
CA SER A 79 5.53 -6.50 -15.92
C SER A 79 5.55 -4.98 -15.75
N GLU A 80 4.44 -4.38 -15.30
CA GLU A 80 4.32 -2.93 -15.08
C GLU A 80 4.79 -2.53 -13.68
N LEU A 81 4.67 -3.41 -12.68
CA LEU A 81 5.26 -3.23 -11.35
C LEU A 81 6.79 -3.07 -11.45
N SER A 82 7.43 -3.90 -12.25
CA SER A 82 8.88 -3.83 -12.49
C SER A 82 9.31 -2.47 -13.08
N ARG A 83 8.43 -1.85 -13.88
CA ARG A 83 8.67 -0.55 -14.52
C ARG A 83 8.43 0.63 -13.57
N ALA A 84 7.43 0.51 -12.69
CA ALA A 84 7.12 1.53 -11.68
C ALA A 84 8.21 1.64 -10.58
N PHE A 85 8.93 0.55 -10.31
CA PHE A 85 10.02 0.50 -9.33
C PHE A 85 11.41 0.43 -9.96
N SER A 86 11.52 0.65 -11.28
CA SER A 86 12.82 0.74 -11.94
C SER A 86 13.56 1.97 -11.38
N PRO A 87 14.76 1.82 -10.80
CA PRO A 87 15.55 2.97 -10.38
C PRO A 87 15.83 3.84 -11.62
N PRO A 88 15.86 5.18 -11.46
CA PRO A 88 16.13 6.07 -12.59
C PRO A 88 17.46 5.66 -13.25
N PRO A 89 17.54 5.64 -14.58
CA PRO A 89 18.78 5.33 -15.28
C PRO A 89 19.85 6.35 -14.86
N GLY A 90 20.92 5.87 -14.20
CA GLY A 90 22.02 6.72 -13.73
C GLY A 90 22.50 6.46 -12.29
N LEU A 91 21.84 5.60 -11.51
CA LEU A 91 22.40 5.11 -10.24
C LEU A 91 23.03 3.73 -10.41
N GLU A 92 24.05 3.65 -11.28
CA GLU A 92 24.99 2.52 -11.19
C GLU A 92 25.66 2.57 -9.82
N ARG A 93 25.67 1.43 -9.11
CA ARG A 93 26.46 1.26 -7.89
C ARG A 93 27.87 1.76 -8.16
N MET A 94 28.26 2.81 -7.47
CA MET A 94 29.65 3.21 -7.37
C MET A 94 30.43 1.97 -6.88
N PRO A 95 31.48 1.53 -7.59
CA PRO A 95 32.22 0.32 -7.21
C PRO A 95 32.85 0.52 -5.83
N ASP A 96 32.81 -0.54 -5.03
CA ASP A 96 33.37 -0.61 -3.69
C ASP A 96 34.77 0.01 -3.62
N SER A 97 34.95 0.89 -2.64
CA SER A 97 36.23 1.58 -2.36
C SER A 97 37.40 0.57 -2.25
N PRO A 98 38.60 0.89 -2.77
CA PRO A 98 39.75 0.00 -2.62
C PRO A 98 40.24 -0.04 -1.16
N PRO A 99 40.98 -1.09 -0.75
CA PRO A 99 41.39 -1.26 0.64
C PRO A 99 42.39 -0.17 1.02
N LEU A 100 42.07 0.63 2.04
CA LEU A 100 43.02 1.53 2.70
C LEU A 100 44.00 0.69 3.52
N SER A 101 45.01 0.14 2.88
CA SER A 101 46.30 -0.09 3.54
C SER A 101 47.11 1.20 3.41
N PHE A 102 47.49 1.79 4.54
CA PHE A 102 48.84 2.25 4.86
C PHE A 102 48.82 3.17 6.10
N ALA A 103 49.54 2.70 7.12
CA ALA A 103 50.31 3.46 8.11
C ALA A 103 49.59 4.43 9.06
N MET A 104 49.58 4.03 10.34
CA MET A 104 49.65 4.95 11.50
C MET A 104 50.87 5.88 11.35
N PRO A 105 50.78 7.14 11.82
CA PRO A 105 51.14 7.43 13.21
C PRO A 105 50.19 8.40 13.95
N THR A 106 49.96 8.09 15.23
CA THR A 106 49.43 8.94 16.31
C THR A 106 50.34 10.17 16.56
N PRO A 107 49.84 11.33 17.09
CA PRO A 107 49.36 11.40 18.48
C PRO A 107 48.27 12.47 18.72
N LEU A 108 47.00 12.08 18.66
CA LEU A 108 45.88 12.84 19.24
C LEU A 108 44.91 11.91 19.99
N GLN A 109 45.40 10.74 20.42
CA GLN A 109 44.64 9.74 21.18
C GLN A 109 44.93 9.76 22.69
N ARG A 110 45.47 10.87 23.22
CA ARG A 110 45.73 11.00 24.66
C ARG A 110 44.81 11.97 25.40
N GLN A 111 44.02 12.78 24.70
CA GLN A 111 43.15 13.79 25.36
C GLN A 111 41.68 13.37 25.54
N ILE A 112 41.25 12.25 24.97
CA ILE A 112 39.84 11.81 25.10
C ILE A 112 39.69 10.73 26.19
N SER A 113 40.78 10.10 26.64
CA SER A 113 40.73 9.03 27.65
C SER A 113 40.89 9.51 29.10
N GLU A 114 41.17 10.80 29.33
CA GLU A 114 41.29 11.39 30.68
C GLU A 114 40.10 12.28 31.07
N ASN A 115 39.14 12.49 30.17
CA ASN A 115 37.90 13.16 30.52
C ASN A 115 36.77 12.16 30.74
N LEU A 116 36.62 11.81 32.02
CA LEU A 116 35.34 11.55 32.67
C LEU A 116 34.55 10.34 32.11
N SER A 117 34.58 9.12 32.63
CA SER A 117 35.02 8.58 33.93
C SER A 117 34.50 9.29 35.20
N GLU A 118 33.64 10.29 35.08
CA GLU A 118 32.92 10.95 36.21
C GLU A 118 31.40 11.00 35.95
N MET A 119 30.84 9.92 35.40
CA MET A 119 29.38 9.77 35.39
C MET A 119 28.93 8.30 35.45
N GLU A 120 29.76 7.45 36.06
CA GLU A 120 29.38 6.11 36.52
C GLU A 120 29.36 6.12 38.06
N ASP A 121 28.34 6.74 38.66
CA ASP A 121 27.95 6.46 40.04
C ASP A 121 26.51 6.95 40.26
N GLU A 122 25.55 6.05 40.09
CA GLU A 122 24.53 5.73 41.09
C GLU A 122 23.62 4.64 40.51
N GLY A 123 23.72 3.45 41.11
CA GLY A 123 22.96 2.27 40.74
C GLY A 123 21.49 2.30 41.15
N GLY A 124 20.66 1.56 40.42
CA GLY A 124 19.28 1.28 40.78
C GLY A 124 18.65 0.21 39.88
N ASP A 125 18.46 -0.99 40.44
CA ASP A 125 18.00 -2.26 39.88
C ASP A 125 16.63 -2.21 39.14
N PRO A 126 16.45 -2.89 37.97
CA PRO A 126 15.21 -2.88 37.20
C PRO A 126 14.29 -4.05 37.56
N THR A 127 13.58 -4.00 38.70
CA THR A 127 12.59 -5.06 39.01
C THR A 127 11.37 -4.58 39.82
N THR A 128 10.47 -3.76 39.26
CA THR A 128 9.02 -3.77 39.63
C THR A 128 8.19 -2.82 38.77
N ALA A 129 7.22 -3.33 38.00
CA ALA A 129 5.91 -2.68 37.74
C ALA A 129 5.03 -3.52 36.79
N TRP A 130 4.53 -4.66 37.25
CA TRP A 130 3.26 -5.21 36.80
C TRP A 130 2.19 -4.81 37.81
N LYS A 131 1.31 -3.85 37.47
CA LYS A 131 -0.13 -3.85 37.83
C LYS A 131 -0.84 -2.52 37.53
N GLN A 132 -2.07 -2.70 37.03
CA GLN A 132 -3.25 -1.84 37.18
C GLN A 132 -3.36 -0.59 36.30
N GLN A 133 -4.17 -0.73 35.25
CA GLN A 133 -5.13 0.31 34.90
C GLN A 133 -6.52 -0.33 34.81
N GLY A 134 -7.33 -0.06 35.83
CA GLY A 134 -8.78 -0.15 35.76
C GLY A 134 -9.33 1.25 35.92
N LYS A 135 -10.29 1.60 35.06
CA LYS A 135 -11.46 2.40 35.37
C LYS A 135 -12.55 2.03 34.38
#